data_AF-A0A7C9JKK4-F1
#
_entry.id   AF-A0A7C9JKK4-F1
#
_cell.length_a   1.000
_cell.length_b   1.000
_cell.length_c   1.000
_cell.angle_alpha   90.00
_cell.angle_beta   90.00
_cell.angle_gamma   90.00
#
_symmetry.space_group_name_H-M   'P 1'
#
loop_
_entity.id
_entity.type
_entity.pdbx_description
1 polymer ?
#
loop_
_entity_poly.entity_id
_entity_poly.type
_entity_poly.pdbx_seq_one_letter_code
_entity_poly.pdbx_strand_id
1 'polypeptide(L)'
;MLIEEMTSEEFSASLQQTDKVIIPVGSVEAHGPHLPLATDLYTIYELCKLAIKEVKALLAPPIYYGLCRSTHGLPGTISIRGETLKQLLLDILCELHHFGLKKFIILSGHAGGTHLCYLVDACEEFVRNHPETKAFVANICDLLKEAFSELNIPSSDSHAGEWETSLILYLKPHLVKEGGFEDYPKFPRHWVVANKKEYWSSGIWGRPNLASAKKGEILAQRFILALKQALAGF
;
A
#
# COMPACT_ATOMS: atom_id res chain seq x y z
N MET A 1 7.07 14.71 7.76
CA MET A 1 8.36 14.53 8.45
C MET A 1 8.74 13.07 8.34
N LEU A 2 9.88 12.73 7.72
CA LEU A 2 10.31 11.34 7.50
C LEU A 2 11.15 10.86 8.68
N ILE A 3 10.71 9.82 9.39
CA ILE A 3 11.44 9.32 10.57
C ILE A 3 12.82 8.80 10.19
N GLU A 4 12.97 8.16 9.01
CA GLU A 4 14.25 7.62 8.54
C GLU A 4 15.32 8.67 8.21
N GLU A 5 14.94 9.94 8.10
CA GLU A 5 15.85 11.06 7.85
C GLU A 5 16.15 11.89 9.11
N MET A 6 15.60 11.51 10.26
CA MET A 6 15.71 12.25 11.51
C MET A 6 16.82 11.70 12.40
N THR A 7 17.49 12.61 13.10
CA THR A 7 18.21 12.33 14.35
C THR A 7 17.23 12.05 15.49
N SER A 8 17.73 11.47 16.59
CA SER A 8 16.93 11.24 17.80
C SER A 8 16.33 12.53 18.37
N GLU A 9 17.08 13.63 18.30
CA GLU A 9 16.70 14.95 18.81
C GLU A 9 15.59 15.57 17.96
N GLU A 10 15.68 15.45 16.63
CA GLU A 10 14.64 15.88 15.71
C GLU A 10 13.36 15.07 15.88
N PHE A 11 13.48 13.74 16.06
CA PHE A 11 12.34 12.88 16.36
C PHE A 11 11.67 13.32 17.67
N SER A 12 12.43 13.50 18.75
CA SER A 12 11.91 13.95 20.04
C SER A 12 11.19 15.30 19.94
N ALA A 13 11.77 16.26 19.21
CA ALA A 13 11.15 17.57 18.98
C ALA A 13 9.86 17.47 18.15
N SER A 14 9.77 16.51 17.22
CA SER A 14 8.60 16.32 16.36
C SER A 14 7.36 15.84 17.12
N LEU A 15 7.54 15.14 18.24
CA LEU A 15 6.45 14.65 19.09
C LEU A 15 5.65 15.78 19.76
N GLN A 16 6.23 16.98 19.86
CA GLN A 16 5.51 18.18 20.31
C GLN A 16 4.63 18.80 19.22
N GLN A 17 4.81 18.40 17.96
CA GLN A 17 4.10 18.97 16.81
C GLN A 17 2.93 18.09 16.34
N THR A 18 3.01 16.77 16.55
CA THR A 18 1.98 15.82 16.14
C THR A 18 2.05 14.52 16.93
N ASP A 19 0.89 13.90 17.16
CA ASP A 19 0.72 12.56 17.71
C ASP A 19 0.35 11.52 16.63
N LYS A 20 0.41 11.93 15.35
CA LYS A 20 0.03 11.14 14.18
C LYS A 20 1.24 10.54 13.49
N VAL A 21 1.13 9.27 13.11
CA VAL A 21 2.11 8.57 12.28
C VAL A 21 1.45 7.80 11.16
N ILE A 22 1.99 7.94 9.95
CA ILE A 22 1.65 7.13 8.79
C ILE A 22 2.64 5.97 8.70
N ILE A 23 2.14 4.75 8.57
CA ILE A 23 2.91 3.52 8.39
C ILE A 23 2.55 2.95 7.01
N PRO A 24 3.40 3.14 6.00
CA PRO A 24 3.21 2.56 4.68
C PRO A 24 3.51 1.07 4.72
N VAL A 25 2.64 0.26 4.12
CA VAL A 25 2.79 -1.19 4.01
C VAL A 25 2.80 -1.57 2.54
N GLY A 26 3.93 -2.07 2.05
CA GLY A 26 4.08 -2.54 0.68
C GLY A 26 4.00 -4.06 0.57
N SER A 27 4.52 -4.54 -0.55
CA SER A 27 4.82 -5.95 -0.77
C SER A 27 5.94 -6.10 -1.81
N VAL A 28 6.46 -7.31 -1.94
CA VAL A 28 7.39 -7.69 -3.01
C VAL A 28 6.74 -8.82 -3.80
N GLU A 29 6.12 -8.47 -4.93
CA GLU A 29 5.37 -9.42 -5.76
C GLU A 29 5.44 -9.13 -7.26
N ALA A 30 5.26 -10.19 -8.05
CA ALA A 30 5.26 -10.12 -9.50
C ALA A 30 4.15 -9.19 -10.03
N HIS A 31 4.52 -8.24 -10.89
CA HIS A 31 3.63 -7.28 -11.55
C HIS A 31 3.81 -7.30 -13.07
N GLY A 32 3.62 -8.47 -13.67
CA GLY A 32 3.94 -8.65 -15.08
C GLY A 32 5.43 -8.52 -15.38
N PRO A 33 5.79 -8.50 -16.67
CA PRO A 33 7.17 -8.29 -17.10
C PRO A 33 7.57 -6.80 -17.13
N HIS A 34 6.60 -5.88 -17.02
CA HIS A 34 6.81 -4.45 -17.23
C HIS A 34 6.99 -3.63 -15.95
N LEU A 35 6.55 -4.11 -14.78
CA LEU A 35 6.68 -3.38 -13.52
C LEU A 35 7.68 -4.03 -12.55
N PRO A 36 8.31 -3.24 -11.66
CA PRO A 36 9.22 -3.77 -10.66
C PRO A 36 8.47 -4.59 -9.58
N LEU A 37 9.18 -5.53 -8.95
CA LEU A 37 8.63 -6.37 -7.87
C LEU A 37 8.14 -5.57 -6.66
N ALA A 38 8.67 -4.36 -6.45
CA ALA A 38 8.31 -3.48 -5.33
C ALA A 38 7.26 -2.42 -5.73
N THR A 39 6.41 -2.70 -6.72
CA THR A 39 5.39 -1.75 -7.20
C THR A 39 4.49 -1.23 -6.09
N ASP A 40 3.93 -2.13 -5.27
CA ASP A 40 3.07 -1.78 -4.12
C ASP A 40 3.77 -0.82 -3.17
N LEU A 41 5.01 -1.16 -2.81
CA LEU A 41 5.83 -0.40 -1.88
C LEU A 41 6.18 0.98 -2.43
N TYR A 42 6.71 1.03 -3.66
CA TYR A 42 7.10 2.30 -4.29
C TYR A 42 5.90 3.21 -4.45
N THR A 43 4.76 2.67 -4.83
CA THR A 43 3.54 3.44 -5.00
C THR A 43 3.13 4.06 -3.67
N ILE A 44 2.90 3.24 -2.64
CA ILE A 44 2.35 3.76 -1.39
C ILE A 44 3.33 4.67 -0.66
N TYR A 45 4.63 4.34 -0.70
CA TYR A 45 5.63 5.12 0.03
C TYR A 45 5.80 6.51 -0.56
N GLU A 46 5.92 6.63 -1.89
CA GLU A 46 6.05 7.93 -2.55
C GLU A 46 4.76 8.76 -2.41
N LEU A 47 3.58 8.13 -2.50
CA LEU A 47 2.31 8.82 -2.25
C LEU A 47 2.22 9.34 -0.80
N CYS A 48 2.67 8.56 0.19
CA CYS A 48 2.72 9.03 1.57
C CYS A 48 3.70 10.19 1.77
N LYS A 49 4.87 10.18 1.09
CA LYS A 49 5.81 11.31 1.10
C LYS A 49 5.18 12.59 0.55
N LEU A 50 4.34 12.48 -0.49
CA LEU A 50 3.60 13.62 -1.03
C LEU A 50 2.49 14.09 -0.08
N ALA A 51 1.78 13.15 0.57
CA ALA A 51 0.62 13.47 1.41
C ALA A 51 0.97 13.97 2.83
N ILE A 52 2.15 13.64 3.36
CA ILE A 52 2.45 13.85 4.79
C ILE A 52 2.37 15.32 5.23
N LYS A 53 2.68 16.27 4.34
CA LYS A 53 2.59 17.70 4.65
C LYS A 53 1.13 18.16 4.86
N GLU A 54 0.21 17.59 4.11
CA GLU A 54 -1.23 17.90 4.19
C GLU A 54 -1.88 17.28 5.44
N VAL A 55 -1.38 16.13 5.89
CA VAL A 55 -1.94 15.37 7.02
C VAL A 55 -1.29 15.76 8.36
N LYS A 56 -0.13 16.44 8.34
CA LYS A 56 0.67 16.80 9.53
C LYS A 56 0.99 15.60 10.41
N ALA A 57 1.57 14.57 9.81
CA ALA A 57 2.00 13.34 10.49
C ALA A 57 3.53 13.15 10.40
N LEU A 58 4.04 12.18 11.15
CA LEU A 58 5.32 11.51 10.87
C LEU A 58 5.12 10.40 9.83
N LEU A 59 6.13 10.10 9.02
CA LEU A 59 6.16 8.93 8.12
C LEU A 59 7.16 7.95 8.69
N ALA A 60 6.69 6.79 9.12
CA ALA A 60 7.55 5.69 9.51
C ALA A 60 8.27 5.10 8.29
N PRO A 61 9.45 4.47 8.49
CA PRO A 61 10.02 3.59 7.48
C PRO A 61 8.97 2.56 7.03
N PRO A 62 8.87 2.27 5.73
CA PRO A 62 7.79 1.42 5.25
C PRO A 62 8.03 -0.06 5.61
N ILE A 63 6.94 -0.81 5.78
CA ILE A 63 7.00 -2.28 5.86
C ILE A 63 7.15 -2.80 4.42
N TYR A 64 8.33 -3.37 4.11
CA TYR A 64 8.69 -3.78 2.75
C TYR A 64 7.94 -5.04 2.28
N TYR A 65 7.69 -6.00 3.17
CA TYR A 65 7.16 -7.32 2.82
C TYR A 65 5.72 -7.49 3.31
N GLY A 66 4.91 -8.12 2.47
CA GLY A 66 3.48 -8.34 2.72
C GLY A 66 3.04 -9.78 2.45
N LEU A 67 1.78 -10.07 2.76
CA LEU A 67 1.12 -11.33 2.44
C LEU A 67 0.62 -11.36 0.98
N CYS A 68 1.45 -11.85 0.08
CA CYS A 68 1.19 -11.95 -1.37
C CYS A 68 0.63 -13.35 -1.71
N ARG A 69 -0.68 -13.57 -1.59
CA ARG A 69 -1.29 -14.91 -1.80
C ARG A 69 -1.57 -15.24 -3.26
N SER A 70 -1.99 -14.25 -4.05
CA SER A 70 -2.45 -14.46 -5.42
C SER A 70 -1.29 -14.68 -6.40
N THR A 71 -0.19 -13.99 -6.15
CA THR A 71 1.07 -14.03 -6.92
C THR A 71 2.06 -15.08 -6.38
N HIS A 72 1.66 -15.89 -5.40
CA HIS A 72 2.53 -16.89 -4.79
C HIS A 72 3.01 -17.92 -5.82
N GLY A 73 4.32 -18.19 -5.82
CA GLY A 73 4.97 -19.08 -6.79
C GLY A 73 5.36 -18.42 -8.11
N LEU A 74 4.98 -17.15 -8.34
CA LEU A 74 5.55 -16.35 -9.42
C LEU A 74 6.99 -15.94 -9.06
N PRO A 75 7.96 -15.99 -9.99
CA PRO A 75 9.34 -15.62 -9.71
C PRO A 75 9.46 -14.20 -9.15
N GLY A 76 10.21 -14.05 -8.07
CA GLY A 76 10.44 -12.77 -7.40
C GLY A 76 9.41 -12.41 -6.33
N THR A 77 8.23 -13.07 -6.29
CA THR A 77 7.28 -12.87 -5.19
C THR A 77 7.83 -13.42 -3.88
N ILE A 78 7.96 -12.55 -2.86
CA ILE A 78 8.38 -12.90 -1.51
C ILE A 78 7.23 -12.58 -0.56
N SER A 79 6.52 -13.63 -0.16
CA SER A 79 5.32 -13.53 0.66
C SER A 79 5.61 -13.97 2.09
N ILE A 80 5.35 -13.08 3.06
CA ILE A 80 5.39 -13.45 4.47
C ILE A 80 4.03 -14.01 4.92
N ARG A 81 4.02 -14.75 6.03
CA ARG A 81 2.78 -15.24 6.62
C ARG A 81 1.97 -14.07 7.18
N GLY A 82 0.65 -14.20 7.16
CA GLY A 82 -0.24 -13.19 7.75
C GLY A 82 0.03 -12.95 9.24
N GLU A 83 0.29 -14.00 10.00
CA GLU A 83 0.69 -13.87 11.41
C GLU A 83 1.98 -13.06 11.58
N THR A 84 2.96 -13.28 10.69
CA THR A 84 4.21 -12.50 10.72
C THR A 84 3.96 -11.03 10.40
N LEU A 85 3.07 -10.72 9.44
CA LEU A 85 2.67 -9.35 9.14
C LEU A 85 1.98 -8.68 10.33
N LYS A 86 1.06 -9.38 10.99
CA LYS A 86 0.35 -8.91 12.18
C LYS A 86 1.31 -8.61 13.32
N GLN A 87 2.16 -9.57 13.70
CA GLN A 87 3.12 -9.41 14.79
C GLN A 87 4.12 -8.29 14.51
N LEU A 88 4.63 -8.18 13.27
CA LEU A 88 5.51 -7.09 12.87
C LEU A 88 4.85 -5.72 13.06
N LEU A 89 3.58 -5.57 12.63
CA LEU A 89 2.87 -4.31 12.80
C LEU A 89 2.61 -4.01 14.29
N LEU A 90 2.26 -5.01 15.10
CA LEU A 90 2.09 -4.84 16.54
C LEU A 90 3.36 -4.33 17.22
N ASP A 91 4.52 -4.92 16.92
CA ASP A 91 5.81 -4.48 17.48
C ASP A 91 6.09 -3.01 17.11
N ILE A 92 5.84 -2.62 15.85
CA ILE A 92 6.02 -1.23 15.38
C ILE A 92 5.05 -0.28 16.11
N LEU A 93 3.77 -0.66 16.25
CA LEU A 93 2.78 0.15 16.95
C LEU A 93 3.15 0.36 18.43
N CYS A 94 3.61 -0.70 19.11
CA CYS A 94 4.07 -0.64 20.50
C CYS A 94 5.24 0.33 20.68
N GLU A 95 6.26 0.27 19.83
CA GLU A 95 7.42 1.16 19.92
C GLU A 95 7.03 2.62 19.62
N LEU A 96 6.23 2.86 18.59
CA LEU A 96 5.77 4.22 18.27
C LEU A 96 4.87 4.79 19.37
N HIS A 97 4.03 3.96 19.97
CA HIS A 97 3.19 4.34 21.12
C HIS A 97 4.01 4.62 22.38
N HIS A 98 5.09 3.87 22.62
CA HIS A 98 6.02 4.13 23.72
C HIS A 98 6.58 5.56 23.66
N PHE A 99 6.80 6.09 22.46
CA PHE A 99 7.22 7.49 22.23
C PHE A 99 6.07 8.51 22.30
N GLY A 100 4.83 8.08 22.56
CA GLY A 100 3.68 8.95 22.77
C GLY A 100 2.81 9.22 21.53
N LEU A 101 3.06 8.53 20.41
CA LEU A 101 2.17 8.58 19.25
C LEU A 101 0.87 7.82 19.56
N LYS A 102 -0.27 8.37 19.12
CA LYS A 102 -1.60 7.85 19.48
C LYS A 102 -2.50 7.59 18.28
N LYS A 103 -2.16 8.17 17.12
CA LYS A 103 -2.99 8.14 15.93
C LYS A 103 -2.22 7.47 14.79
N PHE A 104 -2.55 6.20 14.54
CA PHE A 104 -1.84 5.35 13.61
C PHE A 104 -2.61 5.28 12.29
N ILE A 105 -1.95 5.60 11.17
CA ILE A 105 -2.53 5.62 9.83
C ILE A 105 -1.79 4.56 9.00
N ILE A 106 -2.39 3.39 8.84
CA ILE A 106 -1.80 2.24 8.15
C ILE A 106 -2.33 2.26 6.72
N LEU A 107 -1.42 2.48 5.77
CA LEU A 107 -1.77 2.60 4.36
C LEU A 107 -1.09 1.49 3.58
N SER A 108 -1.89 0.58 3.03
CA SER A 108 -1.39 -0.54 2.23
C SER A 108 -1.33 -0.18 0.75
N GLY A 109 -0.16 -0.34 0.14
CA GLY A 109 0.02 -0.33 -1.32
C GLY A 109 -0.44 -1.63 -1.97
N HIS A 110 -0.47 -2.72 -1.21
CA HIS A 110 -0.93 -4.02 -1.66
C HIS A 110 -2.45 -4.17 -1.43
N ALA A 111 -3.21 -4.50 -2.48
CA ALA A 111 -4.67 -4.61 -2.42
C ALA A 111 -5.19 -6.02 -2.06
N GLY A 112 -4.32 -6.92 -1.57
CA GLY A 112 -4.72 -8.27 -1.17
C GLY A 112 -5.69 -8.28 0.02
N GLY A 113 -6.90 -8.83 -0.16
CA GLY A 113 -7.94 -8.82 0.88
C GLY A 113 -7.49 -9.45 2.21
N THR A 114 -6.86 -10.64 2.18
CA THR A 114 -6.37 -11.25 3.44
C THR A 114 -5.20 -10.47 4.05
N HIS A 115 -4.37 -9.82 3.24
CA HIS A 115 -3.31 -8.94 3.74
C HIS A 115 -3.93 -7.81 4.57
N LEU A 116 -4.93 -7.12 4.02
CA LEU A 116 -5.64 -6.05 4.71
C LEU A 116 -6.30 -6.55 6.01
N CYS A 117 -6.92 -7.74 6.00
CA CYS A 117 -7.51 -8.32 7.21
C CYS A 117 -6.50 -8.46 8.36
N TYR A 118 -5.26 -8.86 8.09
CA TYR A 118 -4.23 -8.97 9.13
C TYR A 118 -3.75 -7.60 9.65
N LEU A 119 -3.71 -6.58 8.79
CA LEU A 119 -3.42 -5.20 9.23
C LEU A 119 -4.54 -4.67 10.13
N VAL A 120 -5.80 -4.88 9.74
CA VAL A 120 -6.97 -4.51 10.55
C VAL A 120 -6.96 -5.24 11.88
N ASP A 121 -6.72 -6.56 11.88
CA ASP A 121 -6.69 -7.37 13.10
C ASP A 121 -5.58 -6.94 14.07
N ALA A 122 -4.39 -6.58 13.55
CA ALA A 122 -3.32 -5.99 14.37
C ALA A 122 -3.77 -4.67 15.03
N CYS A 123 -4.39 -3.77 14.26
CA CYS A 123 -4.84 -2.48 14.78
C CYS A 123 -6.00 -2.62 15.79
N GLU A 124 -6.95 -3.53 15.53
CA GLU A 124 -8.05 -3.84 16.44
C GLU A 124 -7.54 -4.39 17.79
N GLU A 125 -6.58 -5.31 17.74
CA GLU A 125 -5.91 -5.81 18.94
C GLU A 125 -5.17 -4.70 19.69
N PHE A 126 -4.40 -3.89 18.97
CA PHE A 126 -3.63 -2.81 19.55
C PHE A 126 -4.50 -1.76 20.25
N VAL A 127 -5.53 -1.25 19.57
CA VAL A 127 -6.43 -0.21 20.10
C VAL A 127 -7.25 -0.72 21.28
N ARG A 128 -7.65 -2.00 21.29
CA ARG A 128 -8.34 -2.61 22.44
C ARG A 128 -7.49 -2.61 23.71
N ASN A 129 -6.19 -2.80 23.55
CA ASN A 129 -5.24 -2.80 24.66
C ASN A 129 -4.74 -1.38 25.03
N HIS A 130 -4.94 -0.40 24.15
CA HIS A 130 -4.55 1.01 24.34
C HIS A 130 -5.70 1.96 23.97
N PRO A 131 -6.75 2.07 24.82
CA PRO A 131 -8.01 2.76 24.47
C PRO A 131 -7.88 4.27 24.16
N GLU A 132 -6.78 4.90 24.54
CA GLU A 132 -6.45 6.30 24.21
C GLU A 132 -5.93 6.50 22.77
N THR A 133 -5.73 5.41 22.04
CA THR A 133 -5.21 5.41 20.66
C THR A 133 -6.33 5.25 19.63
N LYS A 134 -6.03 5.58 18.37
CA LYS A 134 -6.90 5.36 17.21
C LYS A 134 -6.10 4.84 16.04
N ALA A 135 -6.70 3.96 15.25
CA ALA A 135 -6.13 3.46 14.02
C ALA A 135 -7.04 3.77 12.83
N PHE A 136 -6.43 4.20 11.72
CA PHE A 136 -7.05 4.28 10.40
C PHE A 136 -6.31 3.27 9.51
N VAL A 137 -7.04 2.32 8.92
CA VAL A 137 -6.45 1.28 8.08
C VAL A 137 -7.16 1.29 6.73
N ALA A 138 -6.42 1.49 5.64
CA ALA A 138 -6.96 1.47 4.29
C ALA A 138 -5.93 0.91 3.31
N ASN A 139 -6.40 0.29 2.22
CA ASN A 139 -5.55 0.06 1.06
C ASN A 139 -5.69 1.21 0.05
N ILE A 140 -4.75 1.28 -0.89
CA ILE A 140 -4.71 2.33 -1.91
C ILE A 140 -5.99 2.39 -2.78
N CYS A 141 -6.61 1.25 -3.10
CA CYS A 141 -7.82 1.19 -3.89
C CYS A 141 -9.03 1.79 -3.16
N ASP A 142 -9.10 1.68 -1.83
CA ASP A 142 -10.15 2.29 -1.02
C ASP A 142 -10.14 3.83 -1.18
N LEU A 143 -8.95 4.42 -1.26
CA LEU A 143 -8.73 5.86 -1.39
C LEU A 143 -8.84 6.37 -2.84
N LEU A 144 -8.66 5.48 -3.83
CA LEU A 144 -8.67 5.84 -5.26
C LEU A 144 -9.97 5.51 -5.99
N LYS A 145 -10.97 4.95 -5.31
CA LYS A 145 -12.23 4.51 -5.92
C LYS A 145 -12.93 5.55 -6.79
N GLU A 146 -12.97 6.81 -6.33
CA GLU A 146 -13.56 7.92 -7.11
C GLU A 146 -12.69 8.28 -8.33
N ALA A 147 -11.37 8.27 -8.15
CA ALA A 147 -10.42 8.57 -9.22
C ALA A 147 -10.45 7.52 -10.34
N PHE A 148 -10.65 6.24 -9.99
CA PHE A 148 -10.86 5.18 -10.98
C PHE A 148 -12.10 5.45 -11.84
N SER A 149 -13.18 5.94 -11.22
CA SER A 149 -14.40 6.30 -11.94
C SER A 149 -14.18 7.53 -12.85
N GLU A 150 -13.49 8.56 -12.35
CA GLU A 150 -13.11 9.76 -13.12
C GLU A 150 -12.28 9.40 -14.37
N LEU A 151 -11.37 8.45 -14.23
CA LEU A 151 -10.45 8.04 -15.30
C LEU A 151 -10.97 6.91 -16.18
N ASN A 152 -12.19 6.40 -15.93
CA ASN A 152 -12.76 5.24 -16.60
C ASN A 152 -11.91 3.96 -16.49
N ILE A 153 -11.20 3.80 -15.37
CA ILE A 153 -10.48 2.56 -15.04
C ILE A 153 -11.53 1.55 -14.53
N PRO A 154 -11.72 0.41 -15.21
CA PRO A 154 -12.76 -0.53 -14.83
C PRO A 154 -12.40 -1.24 -13.51
N SER A 155 -13.42 -1.64 -12.74
CA SER A 155 -13.22 -2.44 -11.52
C SER A 155 -12.58 -3.81 -11.78
N SER A 156 -12.52 -4.25 -13.04
CA SER A 156 -11.78 -5.45 -13.45
C SER A 156 -10.27 -5.24 -13.52
N ASP A 157 -9.77 -4.00 -13.52
CA ASP A 157 -8.34 -3.68 -13.46
C ASP A 157 -7.87 -3.78 -12.00
N SER A 158 -7.27 -4.91 -11.67
CA SER A 158 -7.03 -5.34 -10.28
C SER A 158 -5.55 -5.48 -9.93
N HIS A 159 -4.67 -5.74 -10.89
CA HIS A 159 -3.24 -6.01 -10.62
C HIS A 159 -2.35 -5.83 -11.84
N ALA A 160 -1.20 -5.18 -11.68
CA ALA A 160 -0.26 -4.74 -12.70
C ALA A 160 -0.91 -4.04 -13.91
N GLY A 161 -2.13 -3.54 -13.76
CA GLY A 161 -2.97 -3.04 -14.85
C GLY A 161 -2.75 -1.57 -15.15
N GLU A 162 -3.80 -0.92 -15.62
CA GLU A 162 -3.78 0.48 -16.05
C GLU A 162 -3.35 1.43 -14.93
N TRP A 163 -3.88 1.27 -13.71
CA TRP A 163 -3.69 2.24 -12.63
C TRP A 163 -2.32 2.12 -11.95
N GLU A 164 -1.85 0.92 -11.65
CA GLU A 164 -0.50 0.69 -11.07
C GLU A 164 0.59 1.09 -12.05
N THR A 165 0.43 0.70 -13.31
CA THR A 165 1.38 1.10 -14.35
C THR A 165 1.41 2.62 -14.50
N SER A 166 0.25 3.29 -14.46
CA SER A 166 0.18 4.74 -14.51
C SER A 166 0.89 5.41 -13.34
N LEU A 167 0.69 4.91 -12.12
CA LEU A 167 1.36 5.43 -10.92
C LEU A 167 2.88 5.25 -10.99
N ILE A 168 3.39 4.08 -11.40
CA ILE A 168 4.84 3.88 -11.52
C ILE A 168 5.43 4.70 -12.67
N LEU A 169 4.72 4.88 -13.80
CA LEU A 169 5.15 5.79 -14.87
C LEU A 169 5.31 7.23 -14.38
N TYR A 170 4.48 7.68 -13.44
CA TYR A 170 4.59 9.00 -12.83
C TYR A 170 5.71 9.07 -11.77
N LEU A 171 5.77 8.10 -10.86
CA LEU A 171 6.64 8.13 -9.68
C LEU A 171 8.08 7.69 -9.97
N LYS A 172 8.25 6.63 -10.79
CA LYS A 172 9.54 6.00 -11.08
C LYS A 172 9.59 5.46 -12.53
N PRO A 173 9.48 6.33 -13.56
CA PRO A 173 9.37 5.90 -14.96
C PRO A 173 10.50 5.01 -15.45
N HIS A 174 11.73 5.20 -14.96
CA HIS A 174 12.92 4.42 -15.34
C HIS A 174 12.86 2.93 -14.93
N LEU A 175 11.92 2.57 -14.04
CA LEU A 175 11.69 1.19 -13.63
C LEU A 175 10.70 0.44 -14.51
N VAL A 176 9.88 1.15 -15.29
CA VAL A 176 8.91 0.53 -16.20
C VAL A 176 9.65 -0.03 -17.42
N LYS A 177 9.42 -1.31 -17.71
CA LYS A 177 9.97 -2.03 -18.87
C LYS A 177 8.90 -2.23 -19.92
N GLU A 178 9.32 -2.67 -21.10
CA GLU A 178 8.39 -3.12 -22.14
C GLU A 178 7.75 -4.47 -21.78
N GLY A 179 6.73 -4.88 -22.55
CA GLY A 179 6.14 -6.21 -22.45
C GLY A 179 4.87 -6.32 -21.61
N GLY A 180 4.31 -5.21 -21.12
CA GLY A 180 2.99 -5.21 -20.49
C GLY A 180 1.90 -5.49 -21.53
N PHE A 181 0.98 -6.41 -21.21
CA PHE A 181 -0.14 -6.79 -22.08
C PHE A 181 -1.42 -6.93 -21.26
N GLU A 182 -2.57 -6.89 -21.93
CA GLU A 182 -3.87 -7.10 -21.29
C GLU A 182 -4.06 -8.58 -20.92
N ASP A 183 -4.42 -8.84 -19.66
CA ASP A 183 -4.77 -10.18 -19.20
C ASP A 183 -5.82 -10.14 -18.08
N TYR A 184 -6.62 -11.20 -18.00
CA TYR A 184 -7.67 -11.38 -17.00
C TYR A 184 -7.71 -12.86 -16.57
N PRO A 185 -7.01 -13.22 -15.47
CA PRO A 185 -6.90 -14.61 -15.05
C PRO A 185 -8.24 -15.18 -14.58
N LYS A 186 -8.35 -16.51 -14.65
CA LYS A 186 -9.56 -17.25 -14.26
C LYS A 186 -9.24 -18.20 -13.12
N PHE A 187 -9.37 -17.71 -11.90
CA PHE A 187 -9.30 -18.56 -10.71
C PHE A 187 -10.61 -19.34 -10.50
N PRO A 188 -10.53 -20.62 -10.09
CA PRO A 188 -11.71 -21.37 -9.66
C PRO A 188 -12.33 -20.70 -8.42
N ARG A 189 -13.65 -20.48 -8.46
CA ARG A 189 -14.36 -19.80 -7.37
C ARG A 189 -14.39 -20.69 -6.12
N HIS A 190 -14.11 -20.09 -4.96
CA HIS A 190 -14.11 -20.74 -3.63
C HIS A 190 -13.07 -21.85 -3.43
N TRP A 191 -12.13 -22.04 -4.37
CA TRP A 191 -11.11 -23.08 -4.26
C TRP A 191 -9.80 -22.50 -3.73
N VAL A 192 -9.20 -23.20 -2.78
CA VAL A 192 -7.84 -22.92 -2.32
C VAL A 192 -6.89 -23.84 -3.07
N VAL A 193 -6.25 -23.30 -4.10
CA VAL A 193 -5.25 -24.02 -4.91
C VAL A 193 -3.84 -23.68 -4.45
N ALA A 194 -2.95 -24.68 -4.44
CA ALA A 194 -1.55 -24.51 -4.06
C ALA A 194 -0.73 -23.81 -5.17
N ASN A 195 -0.89 -24.24 -6.42
CA ASN A 195 -0.19 -23.66 -7.55
C ASN A 195 -1.01 -22.54 -8.19
N LYS A 196 -0.81 -21.29 -7.77
CA LYS A 196 -1.51 -20.13 -8.34
C LYS A 196 -1.09 -19.85 -9.78
N LYS A 197 0.17 -20.15 -10.11
CA LYS A 197 0.76 -19.92 -11.43
C LYS A 197 0.04 -20.67 -12.56
N GLU A 198 -0.60 -21.81 -12.27
CA GLU A 198 -1.43 -22.55 -13.25
C GLU A 198 -2.63 -21.74 -13.75
N TYR A 199 -3.18 -20.86 -12.91
CA TYR A 199 -4.36 -20.04 -13.22
C TYR A 199 -4.00 -18.61 -13.62
N TRP A 200 -2.81 -18.17 -13.21
CA TRP A 200 -2.34 -16.81 -13.42
C TRP A 200 -0.82 -16.76 -13.48
N SER A 201 -0.27 -17.00 -14.67
CA SER A 201 1.17 -17.03 -14.89
C SER A 201 1.77 -15.67 -15.30
N SER A 202 0.94 -14.77 -15.83
CA SER A 202 1.34 -13.43 -16.27
C SER A 202 1.66 -12.50 -15.11
N GLY A 203 0.95 -12.62 -13.98
CA GLY A 203 0.97 -11.60 -12.94
C GLY A 203 0.36 -10.28 -13.40
N ILE A 204 -0.54 -10.29 -14.39
CA ILE A 204 -1.32 -9.13 -14.84
C ILE A 204 -2.82 -9.45 -14.76
N TRP A 205 -3.59 -8.52 -14.23
CA TRP A 205 -5.05 -8.53 -14.18
C TRP A 205 -5.56 -7.12 -14.49
N GLY A 206 -5.62 -6.76 -15.77
CA GLY A 206 -5.93 -5.41 -16.21
C GLY A 206 -5.31 -5.05 -17.56
N ARG A 207 -5.21 -3.75 -17.84
CA ARG A 207 -4.78 -3.21 -19.14
C ARG A 207 -3.61 -2.22 -19.02
N PRO A 208 -2.36 -2.71 -18.87
CA PRO A 208 -1.18 -1.86 -18.76
C PRO A 208 -0.97 -0.92 -19.96
N ASN A 209 -1.41 -1.34 -21.14
CA ASN A 209 -1.26 -0.59 -22.40
C ASN A 209 -2.08 0.72 -22.43
N LEU A 210 -3.07 0.88 -21.54
CA LEU A 210 -3.86 2.12 -21.41
C LEU A 210 -3.26 3.09 -20.37
N ALA A 211 -2.17 2.70 -19.72
CA ALA A 211 -1.52 3.49 -18.69
C ALA A 211 -0.81 4.72 -19.24
N SER A 212 -0.69 5.75 -18.43
CA SER A 212 0.12 6.93 -18.76
C SER A 212 0.61 7.64 -17.50
N ALA A 213 1.75 8.32 -17.60
CA ALA A 213 2.24 9.18 -16.51
C ALA A 213 1.21 10.27 -16.12
N LYS A 214 0.40 10.75 -17.08
CA LYS A 214 -0.65 11.73 -16.79
C LYS A 214 -1.75 11.17 -15.90
N LYS A 215 -2.20 9.93 -16.15
CA LYS A 215 -3.14 9.23 -15.26
C LYS A 215 -2.51 9.03 -13.88
N GLY A 216 -1.22 8.68 -13.82
CA GLY A 216 -0.49 8.52 -12.55
C GLY A 216 -0.44 9.80 -11.73
N GLU A 217 -0.19 10.95 -12.37
CA GLU A 217 -0.23 12.25 -11.72
C GLU A 217 -1.62 12.55 -11.13
N ILE A 218 -2.69 12.30 -11.90
CA ILE A 218 -4.08 12.52 -11.43
C ILE A 218 -4.39 11.60 -10.24
N LEU A 219 -4.05 10.30 -10.34
CA LEU A 219 -4.24 9.34 -9.26
C LEU A 219 -3.48 9.79 -8.00
N ALA A 220 -2.23 10.25 -8.12
CA ALA A 220 -1.46 10.74 -6.98
C ALA A 220 -2.10 11.95 -6.31
N GLN A 221 -2.59 12.92 -7.08
CA GLN A 221 -3.31 14.08 -6.54
C GLN A 221 -4.62 13.69 -5.85
N ARG A 222 -5.37 12.74 -6.43
CA ARG A 222 -6.63 12.24 -5.84
C ARG A 222 -6.39 11.44 -4.56
N PHE A 223 -5.33 10.65 -4.50
CA PHE A 223 -4.93 9.95 -3.28
C PHE A 223 -4.72 10.93 -2.11
N ILE A 224 -3.96 12.01 -2.33
CA ILE A 224 -3.69 13.01 -1.29
C ILE A 224 -4.99 13.67 -0.82
N LEU A 225 -5.86 14.05 -1.76
CA LEU A 225 -7.16 14.65 -1.46
C LEU A 225 -8.06 13.71 -0.66
N ALA A 226 -8.21 12.47 -1.12
CA ALA A 226 -9.03 11.45 -0.47
C ALA A 226 -8.52 11.13 0.93
N LEU A 227 -7.20 10.98 1.11
CA LEU A 227 -6.60 10.74 2.42
C LEU A 227 -6.86 11.90 3.38
N LYS A 228 -6.69 13.15 2.92
CA LYS A 228 -6.98 14.35 3.72
C LYS A 228 -8.45 14.40 4.16
N GLN A 229 -9.37 14.06 3.26
CA GLN A 229 -10.80 14.02 3.57
C GLN A 229 -11.14 12.89 4.54
N ALA A 230 -10.59 11.69 4.32
CA ALA A 230 -10.82 10.52 5.17
C ALA A 230 -10.30 10.73 6.61
N LEU A 231 -9.25 11.53 6.78
CA LEU A 231 -8.68 11.87 8.08
C LEU A 231 -9.24 13.17 8.70
N ALA A 232 -10.29 13.75 8.12
CA ALA A 232 -10.95 14.92 8.69
C ALA A 232 -11.60 14.56 10.04
N GLY A 233 -11.10 15.14 11.14
CA GLY A 233 -11.57 14.84 12.50
C GLY A 233 -10.90 13.61 13.15
N PHE A 234 -9.92 12.99 12.48
CA PHE A 234 -9.04 11.96 13.06
C PHE A 234 -7.97 12.60 13.94
#